data_AF-A0A1Y4U460-F1
#
_entry.id   AF-A0A1Y4U460-F1
#
_cell.length_a   1.000
_cell.length_b   1.000
_cell.length_c   1.000
_cell.angle_alpha   90.00
_cell.angle_beta   90.00
_cell.angle_gamma   90.00
#
_symmetry.space_group_name_H-M   'P 1'
#
loop_
_entity.id
_entity.type
_entity.pdbx_description
1 polymer ?
#
loop_
_entity_poly.entity_id
_entity_poly.type
_entity_poly.pdbx_seq_one_letter_code
_entity_poly.pdbx_strand_id
1 'polypeptide(L)'
;MNRQETQRHLKRLILPALLSSLLLASCATIDSDVYGEEDVLDYVRSVCTDEEFELVSSEQVEDRPKNVEYTFRSRERDLTFTANSYLDNVTIDGSSTIFYSKEISCTYVSEVHELYRDRAVRILEELPTYDDGWVGLLSFDDLDQVAEVMARAEEVYREELDYNGEDFLRGHPLLNVHLAWYPSQEDLEAHQSWINTADFGIIGLRSREELYQRLADKYAQMCVDSQLDELASIPEEYTQDKHVSRLDYIYLDGTKMTYNSQEDSVNQWSLITDRFCYCWYSQETGSYMLPCDIGYVTDSSSVPLIVREYVSALGGSYSLEPEEGLSTWQIGDNTWQMESQFSDNEITEFQVTKNGEPLDLPFVTADEDTEVGARFCVGLKVEDFASLFDLDYHIDENTKRINFYS
;
A
#
# COMPACT_ATOMS: atom_id res chain seq x y z
N MET A 1 -26.56 -15.82 29.26
CA MET A 1 -27.65 -16.07 28.29
C MET A 1 -27.31 -15.31 27.02
N ASN A 2 -26.97 -16.06 25.99
CA ASN A 2 -26.65 -15.72 24.59
C ASN A 2 -25.85 -14.46 24.26
N ARG A 3 -24.53 -14.62 24.27
CA ARG A 3 -23.53 -13.79 23.56
C ARG A 3 -22.83 -14.61 22.46
N GLN A 4 -23.51 -15.63 21.93
CA GLN A 4 -22.92 -16.68 21.08
C GLN A 4 -23.46 -16.75 19.64
N GLU A 5 -24.31 -15.82 19.20
CA GLU A 5 -24.91 -15.88 17.86
C GLU A 5 -24.57 -14.71 16.92
N THR A 6 -23.69 -13.78 17.31
CA THR A 6 -23.27 -12.66 16.43
C THR A 6 -21.83 -12.75 15.94
N GLN A 7 -21.19 -13.92 16.06
CA GLN A 7 -19.79 -14.17 15.62
C GLN A 7 -19.67 -15.16 14.45
N ARG A 8 -20.76 -15.45 13.72
CA ARG A 8 -20.74 -16.42 12.60
C ARG A 8 -20.76 -15.83 11.19
N HIS A 9 -20.66 -14.52 11.01
CA HIS A 9 -20.70 -13.90 9.67
C HIS A 9 -19.51 -12.98 9.30
N LEU A 10 -18.41 -12.97 10.07
CA LEU A 10 -17.17 -12.29 9.69
C LEU A 10 -15.95 -13.23 9.81
N LYS A 11 -15.88 -14.26 8.96
CA LYS A 11 -14.69 -15.12 8.78
C LYS A 11 -14.48 -15.57 7.33
N ARG A 12 -14.83 -14.74 6.37
CA ARG A 12 -14.49 -14.90 4.95
C ARG A 12 -14.21 -13.52 4.40
N LEU A 13 -13.15 -13.38 3.61
CA LEU A 13 -12.42 -12.15 3.22
C LEU A 13 -11.37 -11.79 4.29
N ILE A 14 -10.05 -11.81 4.06
CA ILE A 14 -9.27 -11.62 2.83
C ILE A 14 -8.00 -12.50 2.94
N LEU A 15 -7.82 -13.43 2.00
CA LEU A 15 -6.52 -13.99 1.68
C LEU A 15 -6.33 -13.65 0.19
N PRO A 16 -5.62 -12.58 -0.18
CA PRO A 16 -5.37 -12.30 -1.58
C PRO A 16 -4.28 -13.27 -2.03
N ALA A 17 -4.67 -14.25 -2.83
CA ALA A 17 -3.99 -14.68 -4.05
C ALA A 17 -2.45 -14.48 -4.14
N LEU A 18 -1.69 -14.96 -3.16
CA LEU A 18 -0.22 -15.01 -3.18
C LEU A 18 0.34 -16.36 -2.71
N LEU A 19 -0.52 -17.39 -2.63
CA LEU A 19 -0.21 -18.70 -2.06
C LEU A 19 -0.51 -19.88 -3.00
N SER A 20 -0.29 -19.67 -4.31
CA SER A 20 -0.30 -20.76 -5.30
C SER A 20 0.97 -20.82 -6.16
N SER A 21 1.87 -19.83 -6.08
CA SER A 21 3.18 -19.85 -6.75
C SER A 21 4.34 -20.32 -5.85
N LEU A 22 4.08 -20.59 -4.57
CA LEU A 22 5.07 -21.10 -3.61
C LEU A 22 4.63 -22.47 -3.12
N LEU A 23 4.97 -23.50 -3.92
CA LEU A 23 5.25 -24.91 -3.56
C LEU A 23 4.93 -25.81 -4.76
N LEU A 24 5.78 -25.77 -5.80
CA LEU A 24 6.14 -26.88 -6.69
C LEU A 24 7.18 -26.41 -7.74
N ALA A 25 8.23 -25.72 -7.31
CA ALA A 25 9.43 -25.55 -8.14
C ALA A 25 10.20 -26.88 -8.21
N SER A 26 9.61 -27.89 -8.85
CA SER A 26 10.40 -29.01 -9.35
C SER A 26 11.27 -28.46 -10.47
N CYS A 27 12.59 -28.40 -10.28
CA CYS A 27 13.51 -28.02 -11.36
C CYS A 27 13.25 -28.92 -12.56
N ALA A 28 12.58 -28.39 -13.59
CA ALA A 28 12.27 -29.13 -14.81
C ALA A 28 13.43 -28.97 -15.81
N THR A 29 13.60 -29.98 -16.64
CA THR A 29 14.49 -29.92 -17.81
C THR A 29 13.70 -29.49 -19.04
N ILE A 30 14.39 -29.05 -20.09
CA ILE A 30 13.77 -28.66 -21.37
C ILE A 30 12.89 -29.75 -22.01
N ASP A 31 13.12 -31.02 -21.66
CA ASP A 31 12.39 -32.18 -22.17
C ASP A 31 11.29 -32.67 -21.19
N SER A 32 11.02 -31.91 -20.12
CA SER A 32 9.98 -32.26 -19.15
C SER A 32 8.58 -32.04 -19.71
N ASP A 33 7.61 -32.80 -19.21
CA ASP A 33 6.20 -32.53 -19.52
C ASP A 33 5.68 -31.29 -18.80
N VAL A 34 4.80 -30.56 -19.47
CA VAL A 34 4.03 -29.45 -18.90
C VAL A 34 2.85 -29.97 -18.07
N TYR A 35 2.05 -29.09 -17.47
CA TYR A 35 0.81 -29.47 -16.80
C TYR A 35 -0.20 -30.10 -17.77
N GLY A 36 -0.97 -31.06 -17.26
CA GLY A 36 -1.97 -31.80 -18.04
C GLY A 36 -3.24 -31.00 -18.28
N GLU A 37 -4.13 -31.52 -19.12
CA GLU A 37 -5.42 -30.88 -19.42
C GLU A 37 -6.27 -30.64 -18.16
N GLU A 38 -6.27 -31.56 -17.20
CA GLU A 38 -7.03 -31.42 -15.93
C GLU A 38 -6.51 -30.24 -15.09
N ASP A 39 -5.19 -30.10 -14.97
CA ASP A 39 -4.55 -28.98 -14.26
C ASP A 39 -4.88 -27.63 -14.94
N VAL A 40 -4.89 -27.60 -16.28
CA VAL A 40 -5.26 -26.42 -17.06
C VAL A 40 -6.74 -26.09 -16.87
N LEU A 41 -7.63 -27.08 -16.88
CA LEU A 41 -9.06 -26.89 -16.62
C LEU A 41 -9.30 -26.33 -15.21
N ASP A 42 -8.59 -26.83 -14.19
CA ASP A 42 -8.70 -26.33 -12.82
C ASP A 42 -8.17 -24.89 -12.70
N TYR A 43 -7.06 -24.59 -13.36
CA TYR A 43 -6.56 -23.22 -13.44
C TYR A 43 -7.56 -22.29 -14.12
N VAL A 44 -8.11 -22.67 -15.28
CA VAL A 44 -9.09 -21.85 -16.01
C VAL A 44 -10.36 -21.63 -15.18
N ARG A 45 -10.86 -22.63 -14.44
CA ARG A 45 -11.98 -22.45 -13.48
C ARG A 45 -11.66 -21.46 -12.36
N SER A 46 -10.39 -21.31 -11.99
CA SER A 46 -9.98 -20.33 -10.98
C SER A 46 -9.92 -18.90 -11.49
N VAL A 47 -9.78 -18.70 -12.82
CA VAL A 47 -9.70 -17.40 -13.47
C VAL A 47 -11.06 -16.98 -14.04
N CYS A 48 -11.76 -17.90 -14.68
CA CYS A 48 -13.13 -17.78 -15.17
C CYS A 48 -14.06 -18.40 -14.13
N THR A 49 -14.35 -17.64 -13.07
CA THR A 49 -15.01 -18.15 -11.85
C THR A 49 -16.52 -18.28 -12.00
N ASP A 50 -17.14 -17.35 -12.72
CA ASP A 50 -18.59 -17.18 -12.73
C ASP A 50 -19.24 -17.50 -14.09
N GLU A 51 -18.45 -17.59 -15.16
CA GLU A 51 -18.93 -17.81 -16.53
C GLU A 51 -18.70 -19.27 -16.98
N GLU A 52 -19.72 -19.90 -17.56
CA GLU A 52 -19.57 -21.25 -18.10
C GLU A 52 -18.77 -21.27 -19.41
N PHE A 53 -17.86 -22.24 -19.54
CA PHE A 53 -17.01 -22.40 -20.73
C PHE A 53 -16.89 -23.86 -21.19
N GLU A 54 -16.39 -24.05 -22.42
CA GLU A 54 -16.02 -25.35 -22.96
C GLU A 54 -14.65 -25.34 -23.63
N LEU A 55 -13.92 -26.45 -23.48
CA LEU A 55 -12.68 -26.71 -24.21
C LEU A 55 -13.02 -27.10 -25.66
N VAL A 56 -12.55 -26.31 -26.61
CA VAL A 56 -12.82 -26.48 -28.05
C VAL A 56 -11.71 -27.30 -28.71
N SER A 57 -10.45 -27.01 -28.38
CA SER A 57 -9.28 -27.67 -28.96
C SER A 57 -8.06 -27.57 -28.05
N SER A 58 -7.12 -28.48 -28.24
CA SER A 58 -5.76 -28.41 -27.70
C SER A 58 -4.75 -28.68 -28.81
N GLU A 59 -3.69 -27.87 -28.85
CA GLU A 59 -2.63 -27.95 -29.85
C GLU A 59 -1.27 -27.79 -29.17
N GLN A 60 -0.32 -28.66 -29.55
CA GLN A 60 1.08 -28.46 -29.17
C GLN A 60 1.69 -27.42 -30.11
N VAL A 61 1.85 -26.19 -29.60
CA VAL A 61 2.35 -25.06 -30.39
C VAL A 61 3.89 -25.05 -30.46
N GLU A 62 4.57 -25.59 -29.45
CA GLU A 62 6.02 -25.80 -29.45
C GLU A 62 6.41 -27.15 -28.83
N ASP A 63 7.37 -27.83 -29.46
CA ASP A 63 7.86 -29.13 -29.01
C ASP A 63 8.98 -29.03 -27.96
N ARG A 64 9.79 -27.95 -28.00
CA ARG A 64 10.99 -27.80 -27.16
C ARG A 64 11.46 -26.32 -27.05
N PRO A 65 11.32 -25.67 -25.88
CA PRO A 65 10.60 -26.13 -24.70
C PRO A 65 9.12 -26.42 -25.05
N LYS A 66 8.53 -27.37 -24.32
CA LYS A 66 7.16 -27.78 -24.60
C LYS A 66 6.18 -26.66 -24.25
N ASN A 67 5.26 -26.36 -25.16
CA ASN A 67 4.14 -25.44 -24.96
C ASN A 67 2.89 -26.03 -25.61
N VAL A 68 1.82 -26.17 -24.83
CA VAL A 68 0.52 -26.66 -25.28
C VAL A 68 -0.52 -25.56 -25.05
N GLU A 69 -1.17 -25.14 -26.13
CA GLU A 69 -2.26 -24.19 -26.11
C GLU A 69 -3.60 -24.93 -26.06
N TYR A 70 -4.50 -24.44 -25.20
CA TYR A 70 -5.86 -24.91 -25.05
C TYR A 70 -6.80 -23.76 -25.40
N THR A 71 -7.71 -23.98 -26.35
CA THR A 71 -8.69 -22.98 -26.78
C THR A 71 -10.03 -23.23 -26.09
N PHE A 72 -10.54 -22.21 -25.42
CA PHE A 72 -11.82 -22.25 -24.72
C PHE A 72 -12.81 -21.29 -25.36
N ARG A 73 -14.10 -21.61 -25.21
CA ARG A 73 -15.20 -20.74 -25.63
C ARG A 73 -16.21 -20.59 -24.50
N SER A 74 -16.64 -19.36 -24.25
CA SER A 74 -17.77 -19.07 -23.37
C SER A 74 -19.06 -19.70 -23.92
N ARG A 75 -19.91 -20.17 -23.02
CA ARG A 75 -21.27 -20.64 -23.34
C ARG A 75 -22.32 -19.55 -23.25
N GLU A 76 -21.95 -18.39 -22.72
CA GLU A 76 -22.86 -17.32 -22.37
C GLU A 76 -22.80 -16.15 -23.37
N ARG A 77 -21.64 -15.96 -24.01
CA ARG A 77 -21.40 -14.90 -25.00
C ARG A 77 -20.38 -15.31 -26.06
N ASP A 78 -20.25 -14.49 -27.09
CA ASP A 78 -19.26 -14.67 -28.15
C ASP A 78 -17.86 -14.25 -27.66
N LEU A 79 -17.27 -15.10 -26.82
CA LEU A 79 -15.95 -14.92 -26.25
C LEU A 79 -15.14 -16.21 -26.41
N THR A 80 -13.97 -16.10 -27.01
CA THR A 80 -13.00 -17.18 -27.15
C THR A 80 -11.69 -16.73 -26.52
N PHE A 81 -11.07 -17.60 -25.73
CA PHE A 81 -9.81 -17.30 -25.03
C PHE A 81 -8.93 -18.54 -24.99
N THR A 82 -7.65 -18.37 -24.66
CA THR A 82 -6.69 -19.47 -24.62
C THR A 82 -6.08 -19.61 -23.24
N ALA A 83 -5.61 -20.82 -22.94
CA ALA A 83 -4.67 -21.05 -21.85
C ALA A 83 -3.45 -21.81 -22.38
N ASN A 84 -2.26 -21.43 -21.93
CA ASN A 84 -1.02 -22.09 -22.31
C ASN A 84 -0.43 -22.81 -21.09
N SER A 85 -0.02 -24.06 -21.28
CA SER A 85 0.76 -24.84 -20.32
C SER A 85 2.14 -25.04 -20.91
N TYR A 86 3.16 -24.42 -20.31
CA TYR A 86 4.48 -24.28 -20.92
C TYR A 86 5.62 -24.42 -19.91
N LEU A 87 6.82 -24.68 -20.43
CA LEU A 87 8.06 -24.61 -19.68
C LEU A 87 8.71 -23.23 -19.85
N ASP A 88 8.85 -22.47 -18.77
CA ASP A 88 9.52 -21.17 -18.79
C ASP A 88 10.97 -21.26 -18.30
N ASN A 89 11.86 -20.45 -18.86
CA ASN A 89 13.27 -20.43 -18.47
C ASN A 89 13.46 -19.67 -17.17
N VAL A 90 14.09 -20.31 -16.18
CA VAL A 90 14.47 -19.64 -14.94
C VAL A 90 15.71 -18.76 -15.19
N THR A 91 15.61 -17.48 -14.88
CA THR A 91 16.73 -16.53 -14.93
C THR A 91 17.24 -16.25 -13.52
N ILE A 92 18.54 -16.51 -13.28
CA ILE A 92 19.22 -16.18 -12.02
C ILE A 92 20.38 -15.24 -12.36
N ASP A 93 20.45 -14.09 -11.69
CA ASP A 93 21.51 -13.08 -11.84
C ASP A 93 21.77 -12.63 -13.28
N GLY A 94 20.71 -12.42 -14.07
CA GLY A 94 20.82 -11.95 -15.46
C GLY A 94 21.42 -12.98 -16.43
N SER A 95 21.65 -14.22 -15.98
CA SER A 95 22.03 -15.34 -16.81
C SER A 95 20.85 -16.32 -16.93
N SER A 96 20.46 -16.61 -18.17
CA SER A 96 19.47 -17.66 -18.46
C SER A 96 20.07 -19.00 -18.03
N THR A 97 19.54 -19.59 -16.96
CA THR A 97 20.02 -20.88 -16.45
C THR A 97 19.36 -22.02 -17.24
N ILE A 98 19.88 -23.25 -17.18
CA ILE A 98 19.38 -24.40 -17.97
C ILE A 98 18.11 -25.05 -17.35
N PHE A 99 17.53 -24.42 -16.33
CA PHE A 99 16.39 -24.94 -15.59
C PHE A 99 15.10 -24.30 -16.07
N TYR A 100 14.03 -25.09 -16.04
CA TYR A 100 12.70 -24.65 -16.42
C TYR A 100 11.75 -24.73 -15.22
N SER A 101 10.81 -23.80 -15.13
CA SER A 101 9.59 -23.93 -14.32
C SER A 101 8.42 -24.34 -15.20
N LYS A 102 7.43 -25.04 -14.63
CA LYS A 102 6.17 -25.28 -15.31
C LYS A 102 5.22 -24.15 -14.98
N GLU A 103 4.63 -23.54 -15.99
CA GLU A 103 3.72 -22.40 -15.84
C GLU A 103 2.40 -22.68 -16.56
N ILE A 104 1.33 -22.04 -16.08
CA ILE A 104 0.05 -21.93 -16.79
C ILE A 104 -0.30 -20.44 -16.91
N SER A 105 -0.65 -20.00 -18.10
CA SER A 105 -1.21 -18.66 -18.35
C SER A 105 -2.57 -18.76 -19.03
N CYS A 106 -3.41 -17.73 -18.87
CA CYS A 106 -4.73 -17.68 -19.51
C CYS A 106 -5.05 -16.27 -19.99
N THR A 107 -5.58 -16.15 -21.20
CA THR A 107 -5.95 -14.86 -21.82
C THR A 107 -7.37 -14.41 -21.50
N TYR A 108 -8.14 -15.17 -20.70
CA TYR A 108 -9.56 -14.87 -20.41
C TYR A 108 -9.77 -13.40 -20.01
N VAL A 109 -9.02 -12.90 -19.04
CA VAL A 109 -9.15 -11.52 -18.55
C VAL A 109 -8.85 -10.49 -19.65
N SER A 110 -7.79 -10.70 -20.43
CA SER A 110 -7.46 -9.77 -21.53
C SER A 110 -8.51 -9.79 -22.63
N GLU A 111 -9.03 -10.97 -22.99
CA GLU A 111 -10.10 -11.10 -23.99
C GLU A 111 -11.41 -10.44 -23.51
N VAL A 112 -11.72 -10.55 -22.21
CA VAL A 112 -12.83 -9.81 -21.60
C VAL A 112 -12.60 -8.30 -21.72
N HIS A 113 -11.39 -7.81 -21.40
CA HIS A 113 -11.07 -6.39 -21.51
C HIS A 113 -11.23 -5.84 -22.93
N GLU A 114 -10.85 -6.60 -23.96
CA GLU A 114 -11.01 -6.20 -25.37
C GLU A 114 -12.47 -5.92 -25.77
N LEU A 115 -13.46 -6.55 -25.12
CA LEU A 115 -14.89 -6.28 -25.37
C LEU A 115 -15.34 -4.87 -24.97
N TYR A 116 -14.62 -4.23 -24.04
CA TYR A 116 -15.02 -2.97 -23.40
C TYR A 116 -14.03 -1.83 -23.64
N ARG A 117 -12.74 -2.14 -23.79
CA ARG A 117 -11.62 -1.19 -23.82
C ARG A 117 -11.85 -0.04 -24.80
N ASP A 118 -12.14 -0.33 -26.07
CA ASP A 118 -12.36 0.69 -27.10
C ASP A 118 -13.49 1.66 -26.76
N ARG A 119 -14.56 1.18 -26.13
CA ARG A 119 -15.70 2.04 -25.74
C ARG A 119 -15.32 2.93 -24.57
N ALA A 120 -14.62 2.38 -23.58
CA ALA A 120 -14.16 3.15 -22.42
C ALA A 120 -13.11 4.19 -22.80
N VAL A 121 -12.12 3.84 -23.65
CA VAL A 121 -11.10 4.77 -24.14
C VAL A 121 -11.72 5.94 -24.91
N ARG A 122 -12.66 5.67 -25.83
CA ARG A 122 -13.38 6.74 -26.55
C ARG A 122 -14.12 7.72 -25.65
N ILE A 123 -14.61 7.24 -24.50
CA ILE A 123 -15.24 8.11 -23.49
C ILE A 123 -14.17 8.97 -22.81
N LEU A 124 -13.04 8.37 -22.42
CA LEU A 124 -11.93 9.10 -21.78
C LEU A 124 -11.32 10.15 -22.71
N GLU A 125 -11.23 9.87 -24.01
CA GLU A 125 -10.78 10.82 -25.06
C GLU A 125 -11.69 12.06 -25.20
N GLU A 126 -12.87 12.09 -24.56
CA GLU A 126 -13.70 13.29 -24.47
C GLU A 126 -13.10 14.36 -23.54
N LEU A 127 -12.17 13.97 -22.66
CA LEU A 127 -11.37 14.91 -21.86
C LEU A 127 -10.27 15.50 -22.76
N PRO A 128 -10.20 16.84 -22.92
CA PRO A 128 -9.18 17.47 -23.76
C PRO A 128 -7.73 17.20 -23.33
N THR A 129 -7.54 16.88 -22.05
CA THR A 129 -6.23 16.62 -21.43
C THR A 129 -5.92 15.13 -21.32
N TYR A 130 -6.76 14.25 -21.88
CA TYR A 130 -6.50 12.82 -21.88
C TYR A 130 -5.42 12.46 -22.92
N ASP A 131 -4.41 11.72 -22.49
CA ASP A 131 -3.35 11.17 -23.33
C ASP A 131 -2.87 9.83 -22.78
N ASP A 132 -3.13 8.74 -23.51
CA ASP A 132 -2.66 7.37 -23.22
C ASP A 132 -2.78 6.94 -21.73
N GLY A 133 -3.97 7.11 -21.15
CA GLY A 133 -4.26 6.75 -19.75
C GLY A 133 -3.93 7.84 -18.74
N TRP A 134 -3.34 8.97 -19.16
CA TRP A 134 -3.13 10.15 -18.32
C TRP A 134 -4.21 11.18 -18.53
N VAL A 135 -4.62 11.85 -17.45
CA VAL A 135 -5.54 13.00 -17.48
C VAL A 135 -4.84 14.16 -16.78
N GLY A 136 -4.62 15.24 -17.52
CA GLY A 136 -4.08 16.48 -16.96
C GLY A 136 -5.15 17.29 -16.23
N LEU A 137 -4.80 17.76 -15.03
CA LEU A 137 -5.56 18.71 -14.22
C LEU A 137 -4.79 20.03 -14.13
N LEU A 138 -5.48 21.15 -14.23
CA LEU A 138 -4.92 22.49 -14.02
C LEU A 138 -5.48 23.14 -12.76
N SER A 139 -6.66 22.72 -12.32
CA SER A 139 -7.36 23.29 -11.17
C SER A 139 -8.35 22.31 -10.56
N PHE A 140 -8.87 22.66 -9.37
CA PHE A 140 -9.93 21.91 -8.70
C PHE A 140 -11.24 21.84 -9.51
N ASP A 141 -11.52 22.83 -10.35
CA ASP A 141 -12.75 22.88 -11.17
C ASP A 141 -12.77 21.78 -12.25
N ASP A 142 -11.61 21.25 -12.64
CA ASP A 142 -11.50 20.18 -13.63
C ASP A 142 -12.07 18.85 -13.12
N LEU A 143 -12.13 18.67 -11.79
CA LEU A 143 -12.51 17.41 -11.15
C LEU A 143 -13.95 16.98 -11.49
N ASP A 144 -14.86 17.94 -11.71
CA ASP A 144 -16.26 17.63 -12.01
C ASP A 144 -16.41 16.91 -13.35
N GLN A 145 -15.76 17.46 -14.40
CA GLN A 145 -15.76 16.87 -15.73
C GLN A 145 -15.03 15.52 -15.75
N VAL A 146 -13.90 15.43 -15.03
CA VAL A 146 -13.14 14.17 -14.94
C VAL A 146 -13.97 13.09 -14.25
N ALA A 147 -14.64 13.40 -13.14
CA ALA A 147 -15.51 12.44 -12.45
C ALA A 147 -16.70 12.00 -13.32
N GLU A 148 -17.30 12.92 -14.10
CA GLU A 148 -18.38 12.59 -15.03
C GLU A 148 -17.91 11.63 -16.14
N VAL A 149 -16.79 11.93 -16.80
CA VAL A 149 -16.25 11.11 -17.90
C VAL A 149 -15.80 9.74 -17.38
N MET A 150 -15.11 9.70 -16.24
CA MET A 150 -14.70 8.44 -15.62
C MET A 150 -15.91 7.59 -15.21
N ALA A 151 -16.99 8.19 -14.67
CA ALA A 151 -18.20 7.45 -14.31
C ALA A 151 -18.89 6.82 -15.53
N ARG A 152 -18.84 7.47 -16.70
CA ARG A 152 -19.34 6.90 -17.95
C ARG A 152 -18.45 5.76 -18.46
N ALA A 153 -17.14 5.84 -18.26
CA ALA A 153 -16.24 4.71 -18.54
C ALA A 153 -16.50 3.52 -17.59
N GLU A 154 -16.80 3.79 -16.32
CA GLU A 154 -17.27 2.77 -15.36
C GLU A 154 -18.57 2.12 -15.85
N GLU A 155 -19.54 2.88 -16.35
CA GLU A 155 -20.79 2.34 -16.88
C GLU A 155 -20.58 1.34 -18.02
N VAL A 156 -19.59 1.55 -18.88
CA VAL A 156 -19.23 0.59 -19.94
C VAL A 156 -18.76 -0.74 -19.35
N TYR A 157 -17.85 -0.70 -18.36
CA TYR A 157 -17.31 -1.93 -17.78
C TYR A 157 -18.31 -2.61 -16.83
N ARG A 158 -19.29 -1.86 -16.30
CA ARG A 158 -20.38 -2.41 -15.48
C ARG A 158 -21.21 -3.48 -16.20
N GLU A 159 -21.27 -3.42 -17.53
CA GLU A 159 -21.91 -4.45 -18.36
C GLU A 159 -21.32 -5.85 -18.09
N GLU A 160 -20.08 -5.96 -17.60
CA GLU A 160 -19.45 -7.23 -17.25
C GLU A 160 -20.13 -7.96 -16.08
N LEU A 161 -20.92 -7.25 -15.26
CA LEU A 161 -21.70 -7.85 -14.17
C LEU A 161 -22.77 -8.85 -14.63
N ASP A 162 -23.09 -8.87 -15.93
CA ASP A 162 -23.96 -9.89 -16.51
C ASP A 162 -23.29 -11.28 -16.57
N TYR A 163 -21.95 -11.35 -16.50
CA TYR A 163 -21.17 -12.58 -16.66
C TYR A 163 -20.22 -12.87 -15.48
N ASN A 164 -19.65 -11.83 -14.86
CA ASN A 164 -18.70 -11.98 -13.75
C ASN A 164 -19.11 -11.18 -12.51
N GLY A 165 -18.75 -11.71 -11.34
CA GLY A 165 -19.05 -11.08 -10.07
C GLY A 165 -18.27 -9.80 -9.79
N GLU A 166 -18.75 -9.06 -8.80
CA GLU A 166 -18.12 -7.85 -8.28
C GLU A 166 -16.65 -8.02 -7.83
N ASP A 167 -16.28 -9.21 -7.35
CA ASP A 167 -14.91 -9.53 -6.93
C ASP A 167 -13.96 -9.63 -8.15
N PHE A 168 -14.44 -10.19 -9.27
CA PHE A 168 -13.69 -10.25 -10.53
C PHE A 168 -13.38 -8.86 -11.05
N LEU A 169 -14.39 -7.98 -11.10
CA LEU A 169 -14.25 -6.60 -11.58
C LEU A 169 -13.23 -5.80 -10.74
N ARG A 170 -13.18 -6.01 -9.41
CA ARG A 170 -12.18 -5.38 -8.53
C ARG A 170 -10.77 -5.92 -8.73
N GLY A 171 -10.65 -7.23 -8.97
CA GLY A 171 -9.37 -7.89 -9.23
C GLY A 171 -8.80 -7.59 -10.62
N HIS A 172 -9.65 -7.22 -11.57
CA HIS A 172 -9.29 -7.02 -12.97
C HIS A 172 -9.82 -5.69 -13.54
N PRO A 173 -9.27 -4.54 -13.11
CA PRO A 173 -9.63 -3.24 -13.69
C PRO A 173 -9.41 -3.23 -15.20
N LEU A 174 -10.37 -2.67 -15.96
CA LEU A 174 -10.33 -2.62 -17.43
C LEU A 174 -9.13 -1.82 -17.95
N LEU A 175 -8.86 -0.69 -17.30
CA LEU A 175 -7.76 0.23 -17.60
C LEU A 175 -7.43 1.05 -16.35
N ASN A 176 -6.22 1.60 -16.29
CA ASN A 176 -5.80 2.54 -15.26
C ASN A 176 -5.81 3.97 -15.82
N VAL A 177 -6.35 4.90 -15.04
CA VAL A 177 -6.33 6.34 -15.31
C VAL A 177 -5.42 6.99 -14.27
N HIS A 178 -4.43 7.73 -14.75
CA HIS A 178 -3.47 8.47 -13.96
C HIS A 178 -3.81 9.96 -14.03
N LEU A 179 -4.10 10.59 -12.89
CA LEU A 179 -4.39 12.02 -12.85
C LEU A 179 -3.14 12.78 -12.43
N ALA A 180 -2.73 13.72 -13.27
CA ALA A 180 -1.55 14.55 -13.03
C ALA A 180 -1.96 16.01 -12.98
N TRP A 181 -1.59 16.70 -11.90
CA TRP A 181 -1.74 18.15 -11.81
C TRP A 181 -0.56 18.84 -12.46
N TYR A 182 -0.85 19.92 -13.18
CA TYR A 182 0.12 20.80 -13.83
C TYR A 182 -0.06 22.23 -13.33
N PRO A 183 1.04 22.94 -13.00
CA PRO A 183 0.96 24.33 -12.53
C PRO A 183 0.54 25.32 -13.62
N SER A 184 0.62 24.93 -14.90
CA SER A 184 0.24 25.79 -16.02
C SER A 184 -0.13 24.98 -17.26
N GLN A 185 -0.86 25.64 -18.17
CA GLN A 185 -1.16 25.09 -19.50
C GLN A 185 0.13 24.79 -20.31
N GLU A 186 1.16 25.61 -20.16
CA GLU A 186 2.46 25.41 -20.84
C GLU A 186 3.14 24.13 -20.35
N ASP A 187 3.13 23.89 -19.04
CA ASP A 187 3.67 22.66 -18.44
C ASP A 187 2.89 21.42 -18.87
N LEU A 188 1.56 21.52 -18.99
CA LEU A 188 0.69 20.46 -19.48
C LEU A 188 1.02 20.10 -20.94
N GLU A 189 1.12 21.09 -21.83
CA GLU A 189 1.46 20.88 -23.24
C GLU A 189 2.90 20.36 -23.43
N ALA A 190 3.83 20.72 -22.53
CA ALA A 190 5.20 20.25 -22.56
C ALA A 190 5.42 18.91 -21.83
N HIS A 191 4.41 18.40 -21.13
CA HIS A 191 4.49 17.27 -20.19
C HIS A 191 5.61 17.44 -19.14
N GLN A 192 5.73 18.62 -18.55
CA GLN A 192 6.74 18.97 -17.55
C GLN A 192 6.12 19.33 -16.19
N SER A 193 6.93 19.31 -15.14
CA SER A 193 6.58 19.88 -13.83
C SER A 193 5.29 19.35 -13.18
N TRP A 194 4.90 18.11 -13.47
CA TRP A 194 3.66 17.52 -13.01
C TRP A 194 3.77 16.80 -11.67
N ILE A 195 2.63 16.68 -10.98
CA ILE A 195 2.50 15.95 -9.72
C ILE A 195 1.41 14.90 -9.90
N ASN A 196 1.71 13.61 -9.62
CA ASN A 196 0.67 12.57 -9.59
C ASN A 196 -0.29 12.89 -8.44
N THR A 197 -1.57 13.03 -8.76
CA THR A 197 -2.61 13.29 -7.76
C THR A 197 -3.30 12.00 -7.33
N ALA A 198 -3.58 11.11 -8.28
CA ALA A 198 -4.23 9.85 -8.01
C ALA A 198 -4.16 8.90 -9.21
N ASP A 199 -4.18 7.60 -8.91
CA ASP A 199 -4.36 6.53 -9.87
C ASP A 199 -5.68 5.79 -9.59
N PHE A 200 -6.45 5.54 -10.65
CA PHE A 200 -7.74 4.85 -10.57
C PHE A 200 -7.86 3.79 -11.65
N GLY A 201 -8.07 2.53 -11.27
CA GLY A 201 -8.50 1.50 -12.22
C GLY A 201 -9.99 1.61 -12.49
N ILE A 202 -10.44 1.61 -13.74
CA ILE A 202 -11.88 1.54 -14.10
C ILE A 202 -12.39 0.13 -13.79
N ILE A 203 -13.23 0.01 -12.78
CA ILE A 203 -13.67 -1.30 -12.24
C ILE A 203 -15.15 -1.60 -12.50
N GLY A 204 -15.91 -0.70 -13.12
CA GLY A 204 -17.32 -0.90 -13.44
C GLY A 204 -18.31 -0.58 -12.30
N LEU A 205 -17.82 -0.17 -11.14
CA LEU A 205 -18.60 -0.18 -9.89
C LEU A 205 -18.79 1.19 -9.28
N ARG A 206 -18.00 2.18 -9.68
CA ARG A 206 -18.02 3.50 -9.03
C ARG A 206 -19.04 4.42 -9.68
N SER A 207 -19.68 5.23 -8.84
CA SER A 207 -20.57 6.30 -9.29
C SER A 207 -19.79 7.61 -9.52
N ARG A 208 -20.38 8.55 -10.27
CA ARG A 208 -19.83 9.91 -10.41
C ARG A 208 -19.59 10.58 -9.05
N GLU A 209 -20.54 10.46 -8.13
CA GLU A 209 -20.46 11.12 -6.82
C GLU A 209 -19.34 10.54 -5.95
N GLU A 210 -19.19 9.21 -5.96
CA GLU A 210 -18.07 8.55 -5.28
C GLU A 210 -16.71 8.96 -5.88
N LEU A 211 -16.61 9.00 -7.22
CA LEU A 211 -15.40 9.42 -7.92
C LEU A 211 -15.05 10.87 -7.60
N TYR A 212 -16.03 11.78 -7.71
CA TYR A 212 -15.84 13.20 -7.44
C TYR A 212 -15.40 13.42 -5.99
N GLN A 213 -16.09 12.82 -5.01
CA GLN A 213 -15.74 12.98 -3.61
C GLN A 213 -14.31 12.49 -3.33
N ARG A 214 -13.94 11.32 -3.85
CA ARG A 214 -12.60 10.75 -3.67
C ARG A 214 -11.51 11.59 -4.35
N LEU A 215 -11.80 12.16 -5.52
CA LEU A 215 -10.90 13.07 -6.23
C LEU A 215 -10.72 14.38 -5.46
N ALA A 216 -11.83 15.02 -5.07
CA ALA A 216 -11.85 16.26 -4.30
C ALA A 216 -11.11 16.10 -2.97
N ASP A 217 -11.37 15.02 -2.24
CA ASP A 217 -10.72 14.74 -0.95
C ASP A 217 -9.20 14.58 -1.06
N LYS A 218 -8.73 13.91 -2.12
CA LYS A 218 -7.29 13.76 -2.41
C LYS A 218 -6.67 15.09 -2.80
N TYR A 219 -7.28 15.80 -3.75
CA TYR A 219 -6.79 17.09 -4.22
C TYR A 219 -6.67 18.10 -3.07
N ALA A 220 -7.72 18.21 -2.26
CA ALA A 220 -7.74 19.09 -1.09
C ALA A 220 -6.67 18.68 -0.06
N GLN A 221 -6.46 17.38 0.18
CA GLN A 221 -5.37 16.93 1.05
C GLN A 221 -3.99 17.32 0.52
N MET A 222 -3.76 17.23 -0.79
CA MET A 222 -2.49 17.67 -1.40
C MET A 222 -2.27 19.18 -1.29
N CYS A 223 -3.34 19.98 -1.37
CA CYS A 223 -3.27 21.42 -1.09
C CYS A 223 -2.94 21.69 0.38
N VAL A 224 -3.57 20.98 1.32
CA VAL A 224 -3.29 21.09 2.78
C VAL A 224 -1.84 20.70 3.07
N ASP A 225 -1.35 19.64 2.42
CA ASP A 225 0.03 19.20 2.49
C ASP A 225 1.01 20.14 1.76
N SER A 226 0.54 21.27 1.23
CA SER A 226 1.33 22.26 0.47
C SER A 226 2.07 21.66 -0.73
N GLN A 227 1.55 20.59 -1.32
CA GLN A 227 2.08 19.99 -2.54
C GLN A 227 1.57 20.74 -3.78
N LEU A 228 0.34 21.24 -3.70
CA LEU A 228 -0.30 22.06 -4.73
C LEU A 228 -0.51 23.48 -4.20
N ASP A 229 -0.11 24.50 -4.95
CA ASP A 229 -0.24 25.92 -4.54
C ASP A 229 -1.61 26.49 -4.92
N GLU A 230 -2.68 25.82 -4.48
CA GLU A 230 -4.07 26.15 -4.85
C GLU A 230 -5.05 26.10 -3.67
N LEU A 231 -4.56 26.07 -2.43
CA LEU A 231 -5.41 25.91 -1.23
C LEU A 231 -6.54 26.96 -1.15
N ALA A 232 -6.28 28.21 -1.58
CA ALA A 232 -7.28 29.28 -1.56
C ALA A 232 -8.41 29.09 -2.59
N SER A 233 -8.22 28.22 -3.57
CA SER A 233 -9.17 27.90 -4.64
C SER A 233 -10.15 26.79 -4.24
N ILE A 234 -9.86 26.05 -3.17
CA ILE A 234 -10.62 24.88 -2.76
C ILE A 234 -11.80 25.31 -1.88
N PRO A 235 -13.02 24.78 -2.11
CA PRO A 235 -14.14 25.03 -1.22
C PRO A 235 -13.83 24.61 0.23
N GLU A 236 -14.24 25.44 1.19
CA GLU A 236 -13.94 25.27 2.62
C GLU A 236 -14.41 23.91 3.16
N GLU A 237 -15.52 23.38 2.65
CA GLU A 237 -16.07 22.07 3.04
C GLU A 237 -15.09 20.90 2.82
N TYR A 238 -14.16 21.02 1.86
CA TYR A 238 -13.15 20.00 1.60
C TYR A 238 -11.86 20.21 2.41
N THR A 239 -11.70 21.32 3.12
CA THR A 239 -10.43 21.66 3.81
C THR A 239 -10.59 21.86 5.32
N GLN A 240 -11.78 22.23 5.79
CA GLN A 240 -12.03 22.66 7.19
C GLN A 240 -11.61 21.65 8.27
N ASP A 241 -11.67 20.35 7.97
CA ASP A 241 -11.36 19.26 8.92
C ASP A 241 -10.09 18.47 8.52
N LYS A 242 -9.32 18.98 7.56
CA LYS A 242 -8.08 18.34 7.10
C LYS A 242 -6.87 18.88 7.87
N HIS A 243 -5.98 17.94 8.19
CA HIS A 243 -4.70 18.20 8.82
C HIS A 243 -3.58 17.89 7.85
N VAL A 244 -2.42 18.54 8.00
CA VAL A 244 -1.22 18.16 7.25
C VAL A 244 -0.87 16.70 7.54
N SER A 245 -0.81 15.86 6.51
CA SER A 245 -0.62 14.41 6.62
C SER A 245 0.68 14.05 7.32
N ARG A 246 1.73 14.86 7.13
CA ARG A 246 3.08 14.60 7.63
C ARG A 246 3.81 15.86 8.07
N LEU A 247 4.35 15.84 9.29
CA LEU A 247 5.24 16.84 9.84
C LEU A 247 6.67 16.31 9.76
N ASP A 248 7.48 16.90 8.89
CA ASP A 248 8.85 16.44 8.60
C ASP A 248 9.90 17.02 9.54
N TYR A 249 9.50 17.91 10.45
CA TYR A 249 10.43 18.57 11.36
C TYR A 249 10.03 18.38 12.81
N ILE A 250 10.90 17.72 13.57
CA ILE A 250 10.77 17.57 15.01
C ILE A 250 11.79 18.48 15.69
N TYR A 251 11.34 19.27 16.66
CA TYR A 251 12.17 20.09 17.52
C TYR A 251 12.02 19.66 18.97
N LEU A 252 13.12 19.65 19.71
CA LEU A 252 13.16 19.40 21.14
C LEU A 252 13.90 20.56 21.80
N ASP A 253 13.24 21.27 22.72
CA ASP A 253 13.75 22.47 23.41
C ASP A 253 14.35 23.50 22.42
N GLY A 254 13.66 23.68 21.29
CA GLY A 254 14.06 24.62 20.23
C GLY A 254 15.21 24.14 19.33
N THR A 255 15.76 22.95 19.57
CA THR A 255 16.78 22.32 18.72
C THR A 255 16.14 21.33 17.78
N LYS A 256 16.45 21.41 16.48
CA LYS A 256 15.94 20.43 15.50
C LYS A 256 16.54 19.06 15.82
N MET A 257 15.69 18.05 15.97
CA MET A 257 16.12 16.66 16.12
C MET A 257 16.72 16.18 14.80
N THR A 258 17.92 15.65 14.87
CA THR A 258 18.58 14.95 13.77
C THR A 258 18.97 13.58 14.31
N TYR A 259 18.23 12.55 13.96
CA TYR A 259 18.58 11.20 14.39
C TYR A 259 19.87 10.76 13.70
N ASN A 260 20.65 9.94 14.39
CA ASN A 260 21.95 9.50 13.89
C ASN A 260 21.84 8.81 12.51
N SER A 261 22.62 9.31 11.54
CA SER A 261 22.75 8.74 10.19
C SER A 261 24.00 7.87 10.02
N GLN A 262 24.82 7.72 11.07
CA GLN A 262 26.05 6.95 11.05
C GLN A 262 25.95 5.68 11.90
N GLU A 263 26.38 4.58 11.26
CA GLU A 263 26.54 3.22 11.77
C GLU A 263 26.99 3.16 13.24
N ASP A 264 26.09 2.76 14.13
CA ASP A 264 26.54 1.90 15.23
C ASP A 264 26.85 0.54 14.60
N SER A 265 28.11 0.12 14.73
CA SER A 265 28.83 -0.88 13.94
C SER A 265 28.34 -2.33 14.08
N VAL A 266 27.04 -2.60 14.01
CA VAL A 266 26.49 -3.92 14.28
C VAL A 266 26.08 -4.70 13.03
N ASN A 267 25.77 -4.11 11.87
CA ASN A 267 25.62 -4.90 10.62
C ASN A 267 25.45 -4.11 9.31
N GLN A 268 25.70 -4.80 8.19
CA GLN A 268 25.51 -4.33 6.80
C GLN A 268 24.06 -4.00 6.41
N TRP A 269 23.09 -4.23 7.29
CA TRP A 269 21.65 -3.97 7.08
C TRP A 269 21.07 -2.95 8.05
N SER A 270 21.92 -2.14 8.69
CA SER A 270 21.52 -1.16 9.70
C SER A 270 20.40 -0.26 9.16
N LEU A 271 19.22 -0.33 9.76
CA LEU A 271 18.14 0.60 9.45
C LEU A 271 18.55 1.98 9.95
N ILE A 272 18.51 2.95 9.06
CA ILE A 272 18.91 4.32 9.36
C ILE A 272 17.77 4.94 10.20
N THR A 273 18.05 5.26 11.47
CA THR A 273 17.07 5.82 12.40
C THR A 273 16.46 7.10 11.86
N ASP A 274 17.20 7.88 11.06
CA ASP A 274 16.74 9.12 10.41
C ASP A 274 15.42 9.00 9.62
N ARG A 275 15.12 7.82 9.07
CA ARG A 275 13.87 7.55 8.36
C ARG A 275 12.65 7.65 9.26
N PHE A 276 12.81 7.58 10.58
CA PHE A 276 11.78 7.65 11.60
C PHE A 276 11.66 9.02 12.27
N CYS A 277 12.42 10.04 11.81
CA CYS A 277 12.33 11.41 12.33
C CYS A 277 11.19 12.19 11.66
N TYR A 278 9.95 11.78 11.91
CA TYR A 278 8.74 12.43 11.41
C TYR A 278 7.55 12.15 12.31
N CYS A 279 6.46 12.84 12.04
CA CYS A 279 5.16 12.63 12.67
C CYS A 279 4.10 12.61 11.56
N TRP A 280 3.09 11.75 11.67
CA TRP A 280 2.00 11.68 10.68
C TRP A 280 0.64 11.88 11.35
N TYR A 281 -0.34 12.39 10.60
CA TYR A 281 -1.72 12.49 11.08
C TYR A 281 -2.48 11.21 10.75
N SER A 282 -2.93 10.48 11.76
CA SER A 282 -3.79 9.31 11.57
C SER A 282 -5.26 9.71 11.67
N GLN A 283 -5.98 9.52 10.56
CA GLN A 283 -7.43 9.78 10.49
C GLN A 283 -8.21 8.82 11.40
N GLU A 284 -7.72 7.60 11.60
CA GLU A 284 -8.37 6.59 12.46
C GLU A 284 -8.33 6.99 13.94
N THR A 285 -7.19 7.50 14.39
CA THR A 285 -7.04 7.94 15.80
C THR A 285 -7.44 9.39 16.02
N GLY A 286 -7.58 10.18 14.96
CA GLY A 286 -7.86 11.61 15.02
C GLY A 286 -6.72 12.40 15.67
N SER A 287 -5.48 11.94 15.51
CA SER A 287 -4.31 12.50 16.18
C SER A 287 -3.06 12.40 15.32
N TYR A 288 -2.12 13.30 15.59
CA TYR A 288 -0.74 13.13 15.20
C TYR A 288 -0.09 11.98 15.97
N MET A 289 0.71 11.19 15.25
CA MET A 289 1.34 9.96 15.70
C MET A 289 2.86 10.02 15.44
N LEU A 290 3.65 9.36 16.26
CA LEU A 290 5.09 9.21 16.08
C LEU A 290 5.50 7.74 16.12
N PRO A 291 6.52 7.35 15.34
CA PRO A 291 7.09 6.02 15.44
C PRO A 291 7.89 5.92 16.74
N CYS A 292 7.69 4.82 17.46
CA CYS A 292 8.47 4.43 18.63
C CYS A 292 9.06 3.04 18.37
N ASP A 293 10.36 2.88 18.58
CA ASP A 293 10.96 1.55 18.57
C ASP A 293 10.60 0.78 19.83
N ILE A 294 10.56 -0.55 19.72
CA ILE A 294 10.34 -1.44 20.87
C ILE A 294 11.64 -1.91 21.51
N GLY A 295 12.80 -1.39 21.11
CA GLY A 295 14.11 -1.87 21.59
C GLY A 295 14.51 -3.26 21.08
N TYR A 296 13.85 -3.78 20.04
CA TYR A 296 14.20 -5.09 19.47
C TYR A 296 15.58 -5.06 18.81
N VAL A 297 16.50 -5.97 19.13
CA VAL A 297 17.81 -6.07 18.48
C VAL A 297 18.16 -7.52 18.20
N THR A 298 18.77 -7.79 17.03
CA THR A 298 19.24 -9.14 16.65
C THR A 298 20.66 -9.10 16.13
N ASP A 299 21.31 -10.27 16.13
CA ASP A 299 22.65 -10.47 15.55
C ASP A 299 22.72 -10.17 14.04
N SER A 300 21.57 -10.07 13.34
CA SER A 300 21.48 -9.83 11.90
C SER A 300 20.92 -8.45 11.52
N SER A 301 20.29 -7.72 12.46
CA SER A 301 19.65 -6.42 12.22
C SER A 301 19.73 -5.52 13.45
N SER A 302 20.26 -4.30 13.26
CA SER A 302 20.03 -3.19 14.19
C SER A 302 18.75 -2.45 13.79
N VAL A 303 17.91 -2.21 14.78
CA VAL A 303 16.59 -1.57 14.68
C VAL A 303 16.75 -0.08 15.07
N PRO A 304 15.90 0.82 14.56
CA PRO A 304 15.92 2.23 14.94
C PRO A 304 15.92 2.38 16.47
N LEU A 305 16.81 3.22 17.00
CA LEU A 305 16.93 3.50 18.44
C LEU A 305 16.33 4.87 18.75
N ILE A 306 15.06 5.07 18.40
CA ILE A 306 14.34 6.35 18.48
C ILE A 306 14.32 6.85 19.93
N VAL A 307 13.92 6.01 20.88
CA VAL A 307 13.85 6.37 22.30
C VAL A 307 15.21 6.88 22.80
N ARG A 308 16.30 6.21 22.40
CA ARG A 308 17.67 6.61 22.75
C ARG A 308 18.03 8.00 22.24
N GLU A 309 17.59 8.38 21.04
CA GLU A 309 17.89 9.71 20.47
C GLU A 309 17.27 10.83 21.33
N TYR A 310 16.02 10.66 21.79
CA TYR A 310 15.38 11.63 22.71
C TYR A 310 16.04 11.67 24.08
N VAL A 311 16.32 10.50 24.66
CA VAL A 311 17.00 10.41 25.97
C VAL A 311 18.36 11.11 25.93
N SER A 312 19.14 10.87 24.86
CA SER A 312 20.43 11.50 24.64
C SER A 312 20.31 13.02 24.52
N ALA A 313 19.35 13.51 23.73
CA ALA A 313 19.10 14.94 23.55
C ALA A 313 18.64 15.64 24.84
N LEU A 314 17.92 14.93 25.71
CA LEU A 314 17.51 15.39 27.04
C LEU A 314 18.61 15.27 28.12
N GLY A 315 19.80 14.79 27.76
CA GLY A 315 20.91 14.61 28.69
C GLY A 315 20.72 13.44 29.67
N GLY A 316 19.84 12.50 29.34
CA GLY A 316 19.59 11.29 30.10
C GLY A 316 20.57 10.16 29.80
N SER A 317 20.28 8.98 30.36
CA SER A 317 21.02 7.75 30.10
C SER A 317 20.08 6.65 29.63
N TYR A 318 20.48 5.90 28.60
CA TYR A 318 19.72 4.79 28.02
C TYR A 318 20.52 3.49 28.13
N SER A 319 19.85 2.40 28.46
CA SER A 319 20.38 1.03 28.52
C SER A 319 19.44 0.09 27.77
N LEU A 320 20.01 -0.92 27.12
CA LEU A 320 19.28 -1.95 26.38
C LEU A 320 19.84 -3.32 26.72
N GLU A 321 18.94 -4.26 27.02
CA GLU A 321 19.22 -5.66 27.32
C GLU A 321 18.42 -6.53 26.32
N PRO A 322 18.97 -6.77 25.11
CA PRO A 322 18.22 -7.40 24.02
C PRO A 322 17.72 -8.81 24.31
N GLU A 323 18.50 -9.59 25.07
CA GLU A 323 18.14 -10.97 25.44
C GLU A 323 16.92 -11.02 26.37
N GLU A 324 16.67 -9.95 27.12
CA GLU A 324 15.56 -9.83 28.07
C GLU A 324 14.37 -9.03 27.49
N GLY A 325 14.49 -8.51 26.25
CA GLY A 325 13.46 -7.66 25.66
C GLY A 325 13.25 -6.35 26.42
N LEU A 326 14.31 -5.86 27.08
CA LEU A 326 14.22 -4.79 28.08
C LEU A 326 15.01 -3.56 27.67
N SER A 327 14.33 -2.42 27.60
CA SER A 327 14.96 -1.09 27.45
C SER A 327 14.69 -0.25 28.69
N THR A 328 15.71 0.43 29.21
CA THR A 328 15.58 1.29 30.40
C THR A 328 16.21 2.64 30.13
N TRP A 329 15.55 3.73 30.52
CA TRP A 329 16.14 5.06 30.46
C TRP A 329 15.85 5.91 31.69
N GLN A 330 16.73 6.86 31.94
CA GLN A 330 16.62 7.81 33.03
C GLN A 330 16.83 9.23 32.51
N ILE A 331 15.93 10.14 32.89
CA ILE A 331 16.01 11.58 32.64
C ILE A 331 15.72 12.28 33.96
N GLY A 332 16.71 13.01 34.49
CA GLY A 332 16.63 13.57 35.83
C GLY A 332 16.39 12.49 36.90
N ASP A 333 15.35 12.68 37.70
CA ASP A 333 14.96 11.76 38.79
C ASP A 333 14.00 10.64 38.33
N ASN A 334 13.50 10.69 37.09
CA ASN A 334 12.53 9.74 36.57
C ASN A 334 13.22 8.61 35.81
N THR A 335 12.73 7.40 36.00
CA THR A 335 13.19 6.19 35.29
C THR A 335 12.03 5.55 34.57
N TRP A 336 12.26 5.15 33.32
CA TRP A 336 11.32 4.40 32.50
C TRP A 336 11.91 3.05 32.16
N GLN A 337 11.03 2.06 32.07
CA GLN A 337 11.35 0.69 31.71
C GLN A 337 10.34 0.22 30.69
N MET A 338 10.81 -0.22 29.53
CA MET A 338 10.02 -0.81 28.45
C MET A 338 10.34 -2.30 28.33
N GLU A 339 9.29 -3.12 28.45
CA GLU A 339 9.32 -4.55 28.21
C GLU A 339 8.62 -4.83 26.87
N SER A 340 9.30 -5.57 25.99
CA SER A 340 8.75 -5.92 24.69
C SER A 340 9.07 -7.35 24.27
N GLN A 341 8.20 -7.92 23.44
CA GLN A 341 8.42 -9.20 22.79
C GLN A 341 8.04 -9.12 21.31
N PHE A 342 8.89 -9.72 20.47
CA PHE A 342 8.69 -9.81 19.03
C PHE A 342 8.92 -11.24 18.57
N SER A 343 7.90 -11.85 17.97
CA SER A 343 7.93 -13.24 17.51
C SER A 343 7.06 -13.41 16.27
N ASP A 344 7.45 -14.29 15.35
CA ASP A 344 6.70 -14.56 14.12
C ASP A 344 6.38 -13.30 13.28
N ASN A 345 7.30 -12.34 13.28
CA ASN A 345 7.16 -11.02 12.66
C ASN A 345 6.04 -10.13 13.23
N GLU A 346 5.63 -10.36 14.47
CA GLU A 346 4.60 -9.60 15.18
C GLU A 346 5.08 -9.15 16.57
N ILE A 347 4.59 -7.99 17.02
CA ILE A 347 4.79 -7.50 18.39
C ILE A 347 3.75 -8.18 19.28
N THR A 348 4.20 -8.98 20.23
CA THR A 348 3.32 -9.74 21.14
C THR A 348 3.23 -9.11 22.52
N GLU A 349 4.19 -8.26 22.88
CA GLU A 349 4.20 -7.50 24.11
C GLU A 349 4.86 -6.14 23.90
N PHE A 350 4.26 -5.10 24.46
CA PHE A 350 4.79 -3.74 24.55
C PHE A 350 4.19 -3.09 25.79
N GLN A 351 4.99 -2.91 26.83
CA GLN A 351 4.59 -2.28 28.09
C GLN A 351 5.67 -1.31 28.54
N VAL A 352 5.27 -0.13 28.99
CA VAL A 352 6.19 0.86 29.56
C VAL A 352 5.73 1.20 30.97
N THR A 353 6.68 1.25 31.89
CA THR A 353 6.46 1.77 33.25
C THR A 353 7.33 2.99 33.47
N LYS A 354 6.84 3.93 34.28
CA LYS A 354 7.56 5.10 34.76
C LYS A 354 7.61 5.05 36.28
N ASN A 355 8.80 5.03 36.85
CA ASN A 355 9.05 4.89 38.29
C ASN A 355 8.31 3.68 38.90
N GLY A 356 8.15 2.61 38.13
CA GLY A 356 7.43 1.39 38.50
C GLY A 356 5.91 1.43 38.30
N GLU A 357 5.33 2.56 37.89
CA GLU A 357 3.90 2.67 37.57
C GLU A 357 3.68 2.48 36.05
N PRO A 358 2.72 1.64 35.62
CA PRO A 358 2.47 1.41 34.20
C PRO A 358 1.90 2.65 33.50
N LEU A 359 2.37 2.90 32.28
CA LEU A 359 1.80 3.88 31.37
C LEU A 359 0.77 3.18 30.47
N ASP A 360 -0.40 3.79 30.30
CA ASP A 360 -1.40 3.34 29.34
C ASP A 360 -1.05 3.94 27.98
N LEU A 361 -0.45 3.13 27.11
CA LEU A 361 0.05 3.55 25.80
C LEU A 361 -0.63 2.72 24.71
N PRO A 362 -1.86 3.08 24.30
CA PRO A 362 -2.47 2.50 23.11
C PRO A 362 -1.55 2.73 21.91
N PHE A 363 -1.38 1.70 21.08
CA PHE A 363 -0.48 1.76 19.95
C PHE A 363 -1.09 1.09 18.72
N VAL A 364 -0.55 1.44 17.57
CA VAL A 364 -0.82 0.77 16.28
C VAL A 364 0.47 0.15 15.74
N THR A 365 0.33 -0.94 15.01
CA THR A 365 1.44 -1.66 14.37
C THR A 365 1.57 -1.30 12.89
N ALA A 366 2.68 -1.67 12.26
CA ALA A 366 2.90 -1.43 10.82
C ALA A 366 1.94 -2.19 9.89
N ASP A 367 1.27 -3.23 10.38
CA ASP A 367 0.23 -3.95 9.64
C ASP A 367 -1.14 -3.24 9.75
N GLU A 368 -1.34 -2.40 10.77
CA GLU A 368 -2.55 -1.57 10.97
C GLU A 368 -2.41 -0.20 10.30
N ASP A 369 -1.26 0.45 10.46
CA ASP A 369 -0.93 1.73 9.83
C ASP A 369 0.47 1.66 9.22
N THR A 370 0.56 1.73 7.89
CA THR A 370 1.83 1.62 7.17
C THR A 370 2.80 2.76 7.47
N GLU A 371 2.32 3.91 7.95
CA GLU A 371 3.16 5.03 8.38
C GLU A 371 3.92 4.75 9.68
N VAL A 372 3.70 3.62 10.36
CA VAL A 372 4.63 3.16 11.42
C VAL A 372 6.00 2.78 10.82
N GLY A 373 6.01 2.35 9.56
CA GLY A 373 7.22 2.14 8.75
C GLY A 373 7.97 0.83 9.00
N ALA A 374 7.84 0.20 10.18
CA ALA A 374 8.50 -1.07 10.46
C ALA A 374 7.77 -1.94 11.49
N ARG A 375 7.85 -3.27 11.32
CA ARG A 375 7.13 -4.26 12.16
C ARG A 375 7.62 -4.37 13.60
N PHE A 376 8.83 -3.90 13.89
CA PHE A 376 9.40 -3.81 15.25
C PHE A 376 9.30 -2.38 15.81
N CYS A 377 8.48 -1.53 15.19
CA CYS A 377 8.09 -0.23 15.71
C CYS A 377 6.58 -0.23 15.98
N VAL A 378 6.17 0.69 16.83
CA VAL A 378 4.76 1.00 17.08
C VAL A 378 4.51 2.47 16.79
N GLY A 379 3.30 2.80 16.37
CA GLY A 379 2.81 4.16 16.30
C GLY A 379 2.13 4.55 17.60
N LEU A 380 2.62 5.61 18.24
CA LEU A 380 2.01 6.19 19.43
C LEU A 380 1.41 7.54 19.10
N LYS A 381 0.30 7.91 19.75
CA LYS A 381 -0.16 9.30 19.69
C LYS A 381 0.93 10.21 20.24
N VAL A 382 0.97 11.43 19.73
CA VAL A 382 1.94 12.44 20.16
C VAL A 382 1.94 12.65 21.68
N GLU A 383 0.77 12.63 22.32
CA GLU A 383 0.60 12.77 23.77
C GLU A 383 1.22 11.58 24.54
N ASP A 384 0.99 10.36 24.06
CA ASP A 384 1.51 9.13 24.62
C ASP A 384 3.04 9.04 24.43
N PHE A 385 3.52 9.41 23.25
CA PHE A 385 4.95 9.51 22.95
C PHE A 385 5.64 10.55 23.84
N ALA A 386 5.04 11.72 24.05
CA ALA A 386 5.58 12.75 24.92
C ALA A 386 5.69 12.28 26.39
N SER A 387 4.74 11.44 26.84
CA SER A 387 4.73 10.86 28.18
C SER A 387 5.92 9.91 28.48
N LEU A 388 6.55 9.35 27.43
CA LEU A 388 7.77 8.55 27.56
C LEU A 388 8.97 9.36 28.07
N PHE A 389 8.88 10.69 28.03
CA PHE A 389 9.99 11.60 28.33
C PHE A 389 9.59 12.78 29.23
N ASP A 390 8.34 12.84 29.70
CA ASP A 390 7.76 14.00 30.40
C ASP A 390 7.80 15.30 29.62
N LEU A 391 7.44 15.25 28.34
CA LEU A 391 7.44 16.41 27.47
C LEU A 391 6.04 17.01 27.31
N ASP A 392 5.98 18.33 27.21
CA ASP A 392 4.86 19.04 26.58
C ASP A 392 5.11 19.15 25.07
N TYR A 393 4.05 19.38 24.28
CA TYR A 393 4.19 19.53 22.83
C TYR A 393 3.31 20.62 22.22
N HIS A 394 3.73 21.11 21.06
CA HIS A 394 2.98 22.01 20.20
C HIS A 394 3.18 21.67 18.72
N ILE A 395 2.07 21.50 18.00
CA ILE A 395 2.04 21.24 16.56
C ILE A 395 1.82 22.54 15.81
N ASP A 396 2.62 22.75 14.77
CA ASP A 396 2.57 23.90 13.87
C ASP A 396 2.57 23.38 12.42
N GLU A 397 1.35 23.15 11.91
CA GLU A 397 1.11 22.58 10.58
C GLU A 397 1.60 23.50 9.45
N ASN A 398 1.52 24.83 9.63
CA ASN A 398 1.97 25.81 8.64
C ASN A 398 3.47 25.69 8.33
N THR A 399 4.26 25.22 9.29
CA THR A 399 5.69 25.00 9.14
C THR A 399 6.04 23.51 9.16
N LYS A 400 5.03 22.62 9.06
CA LYS A 400 5.15 21.16 9.06
C LYS A 400 6.03 20.63 10.20
N ARG A 401 5.85 21.17 11.40
CA ARG A 401 6.70 20.82 12.54
C ARG A 401 5.91 20.51 13.80
N ILE A 402 6.54 19.69 14.63
CA ILE A 402 6.19 19.48 16.02
C ILE A 402 7.33 19.94 16.91
N ASN A 403 6.99 20.60 18.01
CA ASN A 403 7.94 21.06 19.02
C ASN A 403 7.62 20.36 20.35
N PHE A 404 8.62 19.75 20.94
CA PHE A 404 8.58 19.20 22.29
C PHE A 404 9.35 20.09 23.26
N TYR A 405 8.91 20.12 24.52
CA TYR A 405 9.46 20.95 25.59
C TYR A 405 9.58 20.15 26.89
N SER A 406 10.71 20.28 27.58
CA SER A 406 10.99 19.63 28.88
C SER A 406 10.61 20.44 30.11
#